data_AF-A0A3M1H8X6-F1
#
_entry.id   AF-A0A3M1H8X6-F1
#
_cell.length_a   1.000
_cell.length_b   1.000
_cell.length_c   1.000
_cell.angle_alpha   90.00
_cell.angle_beta   90.00
_cell.angle_gamma   90.00
#
_symmetry.space_group_name_H-M   'P 1'
#
loop_
_entity.id
_entity.type
_entity.pdbx_description
1 polymer ?
#
loop_
_entity_poly.entity_id
_entity_poly.type
_entity_poly.pdbx_seq_one_letter_code
_entity_poly.pdbx_strand_id
1 'polypeptide(L)'
;MAGPHTCFGCCGRDYIKEELKQAIHKNTLEFKSAKDLVAFRERLPKDQLRACGVCANLIFSDETKSRTLCPLHPQQTPDGKDLREGHCDISFSCKAAFAYEGWDEKTRKKFLAFLREQNDDLINYSIKMDSDEYFEEFLKQA
;
A
#
# COMPACT_ATOMS: atom_id res chain seq x y z
N MET A 1 9.96 -17.41 0.66
CA MET A 1 9.60 -16.65 1.87
C MET A 1 9.00 -15.33 1.40
N ALA A 2 7.70 -15.11 1.62
CA ALA A 2 7.07 -13.84 1.27
C ALA A 2 7.68 -12.74 2.14
N GLY A 3 8.23 -11.70 1.52
CA GLY A 3 8.71 -10.50 2.22
C GLY A 3 7.55 -9.78 2.93
N PRO A 4 7.85 -8.78 3.77
CA PRO A 4 6.82 -8.00 4.45
C PRO A 4 5.84 -7.46 3.40
N HIS A 5 4.55 -7.73 3.61
CA HIS A 5 3.47 -7.23 2.78
C HIS A 5 3.60 -5.70 2.66
N THR A 6 3.66 -5.19 1.43
CA THR A 6 3.56 -3.74 1.20
C THR A 6 2.14 -3.31 1.50
N CYS A 7 1.95 -2.41 2.47
CA CYS A 7 0.64 -1.84 2.76
C CYS A 7 0.07 -1.14 1.51
N PHE A 8 -1.25 -1.18 1.36
CA PHE A 8 -1.98 -0.64 0.21
C PHE A 8 -1.84 0.85 -0.05
N GLY A 9 -1.25 1.63 0.86
CA GLY A 9 -0.77 2.98 0.62
C GLY A 9 -1.82 4.10 0.56
N CYS A 10 -1.62 5.10 1.43
CA CYS A 10 -1.68 6.56 1.28
C CYS A 10 -2.83 7.35 0.65
N CYS A 11 -3.71 6.80 -0.21
CA CYS A 11 -4.79 7.61 -0.81
C CYS A 11 -5.78 6.77 -1.64
N GLY A 12 -7.07 6.74 -1.28
CA GLY A 12 -8.07 6.23 -2.22
C GLY A 12 -9.34 5.66 -1.61
N ARG A 13 -9.56 4.35 -1.81
CA ARG A 13 -10.87 3.72 -1.61
C ARG A 13 -11.09 3.32 -0.15
N ASP A 14 -12.35 3.37 0.27
CA ASP A 14 -12.79 2.77 1.54
C ASP A 14 -12.45 1.27 1.57
N TYR A 15 -12.15 0.75 2.76
CA TYR A 15 -11.72 -0.64 2.95
C TYR A 15 -12.90 -1.63 2.91
N ILE A 16 -13.58 -1.73 1.77
CA ILE A 16 -14.62 -2.75 1.54
C ILE A 16 -13.97 -3.96 0.84
N LYS A 17 -13.76 -5.05 1.59
CA LYS A 17 -12.89 -6.18 1.21
C LYS A 17 -13.13 -6.75 -0.20
N GLU A 18 -14.39 -7.00 -0.56
CA GLU A 18 -14.73 -7.54 -1.89
C GLU A 18 -14.55 -6.52 -3.02
N GLU A 19 -14.82 -5.24 -2.74
CA GLU A 19 -14.61 -4.16 -3.72
C GLU A 19 -13.12 -3.90 -3.96
N LEU A 20 -12.28 -4.10 -2.95
CA LEU A 20 -10.84 -3.89 -3.06
C LEU A 20 -10.17 -4.85 -4.03
N LYS A 21 -10.45 -6.16 -3.96
CA LYS A 21 -9.87 -7.13 -4.91
C LYS A 21 -10.29 -6.83 -6.34
N GLN A 22 -11.56 -6.48 -6.54
CA GLN A 22 -12.10 -6.12 -7.85
C GLN A 22 -11.49 -4.82 -8.35
N ALA A 23 -11.30 -3.81 -7.49
CA ALA A 23 -10.67 -2.55 -7.83
C ALA A 23 -9.20 -2.73 -8.24
N ILE A 24 -8.40 -3.47 -7.46
CA ILE A 24 -7.00 -3.76 -7.79
C ILE A 24 -6.94 -4.56 -9.10
N HIS A 25 -7.85 -5.51 -9.30
CA HIS A 25 -7.93 -6.25 -10.56
C HIS A 25 -8.22 -5.32 -11.75
N LYS A 26 -9.21 -4.43 -11.61
CA LYS A 26 -9.53 -3.42 -12.62
C LYS A 26 -8.34 -2.51 -12.92
N ASN A 27 -7.68 -1.98 -11.88
CA ASN A 27 -6.46 -1.18 -12.02
C ASN A 27 -5.36 -1.96 -12.76
N THR A 28 -5.21 -3.25 -12.48
CA THR A 28 -4.22 -4.11 -13.15
C THR A 28 -4.52 -4.26 -14.64
N LEU A 29 -5.79 -4.39 -15.02
CA LEU A 29 -6.19 -4.46 -16.43
C LEU A 29 -5.98 -3.10 -17.12
N GLU A 30 -6.39 -2.01 -16.48
CA GLU A 30 -6.17 -0.64 -16.98
C GLU A 30 -4.68 -0.34 -17.15
N PHE A 31 -3.83 -0.78 -16.22
CA PHE A 31 -2.37 -0.66 -16.31
C PHE A 31 -1.80 -1.39 -17.51
N LYS A 32 -2.25 -2.62 -17.77
CA LYS A 32 -1.82 -3.41 -18.95
C LYS A 32 -2.22 -2.77 -20.27
N SER A 33 -3.31 -2.00 -20.29
CA SER A 33 -3.79 -1.27 -21.46
C SER A 33 -3.30 0.17 -21.54
N ALA A 34 -2.61 0.67 -20.52
CA ALA A 34 -2.11 2.04 -20.49
C ALA A 34 -0.96 2.22 -21.48
N LYS A 35 -0.94 3.38 -22.15
CA LYS A 35 0.16 3.74 -23.07
C LYS A 35 1.49 3.92 -22.34
N ASP A 36 1.44 4.52 -21.16
CA ASP A 36 2.59 4.78 -20.30
C ASP A 36 2.13 5.02 -18.83
N LEU A 37 3.08 5.21 -17.93
CA LEU A 37 2.83 5.43 -16.49
C LEU A 37 2.06 6.72 -16.20
N VAL A 38 2.27 7.77 -17.00
CA VAL A 38 1.59 9.06 -16.81
C VAL A 38 0.14 8.94 -17.24
N ALA A 39 -0.13 8.30 -18.38
CA ALA A 39 -1.48 7.99 -18.83
C ALA A 39 -2.22 7.11 -17.83
N PHE A 40 -1.54 6.11 -17.23
CA PHE A 40 -2.13 5.31 -16.16
C PHE A 40 -2.50 6.17 -14.94
N ARG A 41 -1.60 7.04 -14.47
CA ARG A 41 -1.87 7.96 -13.36
C ARG A 41 -3.07 8.86 -13.63
N GLU A 42 -3.12 9.47 -14.80
CA GLU A 42 -4.10 10.50 -15.16
C GLU A 42 -5.49 9.94 -15.49
N ARG A 43 -5.65 8.62 -15.58
CA ARG A 43 -6.97 7.97 -15.75
C ARG A 43 -7.94 8.29 -14.61
N LEU A 44 -7.41 8.67 -13.44
CA LEU A 44 -8.18 9.13 -12.28
C LEU A 44 -7.81 10.58 -11.97
N PRO A 45 -8.78 11.51 -12.02
CA PRO A 45 -8.58 12.88 -11.58
C PRO A 45 -8.17 12.96 -10.10
N LYS A 46 -7.29 13.92 -9.76
CA LYS A 46 -6.76 14.10 -8.40
C LYS A 46 -7.85 14.33 -7.35
N ASP A 47 -8.88 15.08 -7.72
CA ASP A 47 -10.05 15.39 -6.89
C ASP A 47 -10.92 14.17 -6.59
N GLN A 48 -10.74 13.06 -7.31
CA GLN A 48 -11.40 11.79 -7.03
C GLN A 48 -10.59 10.87 -6.12
N LEU A 49 -9.36 11.27 -5.75
CA LEU A 49 -8.53 10.54 -4.79
C LEU A 49 -8.83 11.07 -3.38
N ARG A 50 -9.37 10.21 -2.50
CA ARG A 50 -9.51 10.55 -1.08
C ARG A 50 -8.14 10.51 -0.39
N ALA A 51 -8.01 11.27 0.70
CA ALA A 51 -6.78 11.41 1.47
C ALA A 51 -6.38 10.16 2.29
N CYS A 52 -7.26 9.16 2.41
CA CYS A 52 -6.99 7.89 3.10
C CYS A 52 -7.66 6.73 2.35
N GLY A 53 -7.15 5.51 2.50
CA GLY A 53 -7.68 4.31 1.84
C GLY A 53 -6.72 3.62 0.86
N VAL A 54 -7.19 2.57 0.18
CA VAL A 54 -6.38 1.78 -0.76
C VAL A 54 -6.00 2.60 -1.97
N CYS A 55 -4.70 2.63 -2.28
CA CYS A 55 -4.15 3.37 -3.41
C CYS A 55 -4.93 3.07 -4.70
N ALA A 56 -5.49 4.12 -5.28
CA ALA A 56 -6.23 3.99 -6.53
C ALA A 56 -5.33 3.56 -7.70
N ASN A 57 -4.01 3.65 -7.56
CA ASN A 57 -3.03 3.19 -8.53
C ASN A 57 -2.43 1.81 -8.20
N LEU A 58 -2.91 1.15 -7.14
CA LEU A 58 -2.42 -0.17 -6.74
C LEU A 58 -2.82 -1.25 -7.74
N ILE A 59 -1.88 -2.10 -8.12
CA ILE A 59 -2.06 -3.23 -9.05
C ILE A 59 -1.53 -4.53 -8.43
N PHE A 60 -1.94 -5.67 -8.99
CA PHE A 60 -1.28 -6.94 -8.72
C PHE A 60 0.04 -7.02 -9.50
N SER A 61 1.12 -7.38 -8.82
CA SER A 61 2.46 -7.51 -9.41
C SER A 61 2.74 -8.90 -9.97
N ASP A 62 1.86 -9.87 -9.70
CA ASP A 62 1.96 -11.23 -10.22
C ASP A 62 0.60 -11.80 -10.63
N GLU A 63 0.65 -12.85 -11.45
CA GLU A 63 -0.55 -13.52 -11.96
C GLU A 63 -1.33 -14.25 -10.87
N THR A 64 -0.65 -14.64 -9.77
CA THR A 64 -1.29 -15.28 -8.62
C THR A 64 -2.11 -14.31 -7.77
N LYS A 65 -2.05 -13.00 -8.06
CA LYS A 65 -2.73 -11.93 -7.33
C LYS A 65 -2.38 -11.92 -5.83
N SER A 66 -1.19 -12.39 -5.49
CA SER A 66 -0.74 -12.53 -4.09
C SER A 66 0.12 -11.36 -3.63
N ARG A 67 0.66 -10.59 -4.57
CA ARG A 67 1.45 -9.38 -4.30
C ARG A 67 0.88 -8.19 -5.06
N THR A 68 0.99 -7.03 -4.43
CA THR A 68 0.58 -5.75 -5.03
C THR A 68 1.72 -4.75 -5.01
N LEU A 69 1.69 -3.78 -5.92
CA LEU A 69 2.59 -2.63 -5.93
C LEU A 69 1.92 -1.40 -6.53
N CYS A 70 2.53 -0.23 -6.33
CA CYS A 70 2.19 0.99 -7.06
C CYS A 70 3.22 1.18 -8.19
N PRO A 71 2.81 1.14 -9.48
CA PRO A 71 3.73 1.26 -10.61
C PRO A 71 4.29 2.68 -10.76
N LEU A 72 3.72 3.66 -10.04
CA LEU A 72 4.15 5.05 -10.03
C LEU A 72 5.22 5.34 -8.97
N HIS A 73 5.51 4.37 -8.09
CA HIS A 73 6.51 4.52 -7.03
C HIS A 73 7.93 4.63 -7.64
N PRO A 74 8.85 5.45 -7.09
CA PRO A 74 10.18 5.66 -7.67
C PRO A 74 11.01 4.37 -7.81
N GLN A 75 10.77 3.37 -6.96
CA GLN A 75 11.39 2.04 -7.08
C GLN A 75 10.94 1.23 -8.31
N GLN A 76 9.83 1.62 -8.94
CA GLN A 76 9.25 0.94 -10.10
C GLN A 76 9.45 1.73 -11.40
N THR A 77 9.85 2.99 -11.31
CA THR A 77 10.08 3.86 -12.47
C THR A 77 11.51 3.73 -13.00
N PRO A 78 11.74 3.70 -14.33
CA PRO A 78 13.08 3.51 -14.90
C PRO A 78 14.12 4.56 -14.51
N ASP A 79 13.69 5.80 -14.25
CA ASP A 79 14.52 6.95 -13.91
C ASP A 79 14.52 7.29 -12.41
N GLY A 80 13.87 6.46 -11.59
CA GLY A 80 13.75 6.70 -10.14
C GLY A 80 12.84 7.86 -9.76
N LYS A 81 12.10 8.45 -10.70
CA LYS A 81 11.23 9.60 -10.44
C LYS A 81 9.93 9.19 -9.74
N ASP A 82 9.52 9.95 -8.74
CA ASP A 82 8.22 9.73 -8.11
C ASP A 82 7.08 10.31 -8.97
N LEU A 83 6.38 9.46 -9.72
CA LEU A 83 5.28 9.89 -10.58
C LEU A 83 3.98 10.16 -9.81
N ARG A 84 3.96 9.89 -8.50
CA ARG A 84 2.85 10.18 -7.60
C ARG A 84 2.81 11.66 -7.20
N GLU A 85 3.92 12.38 -7.32
CA GLU A 85 4.01 13.80 -6.98
C GLU A 85 2.92 14.63 -7.66
N GLY A 86 2.28 15.50 -6.87
CA GLY A 86 1.19 16.36 -7.34
C GLY A 86 -0.15 15.63 -7.57
N HIS A 87 -0.20 14.30 -7.47
CA HIS A 87 -1.39 13.49 -7.73
C HIS A 87 -1.86 12.69 -6.52
N CYS A 88 -0.94 12.00 -5.83
CA CYS A 88 -1.22 11.27 -4.59
C CYS A 88 -0.72 12.07 -3.37
N ASP A 89 -1.22 11.73 -2.18
CA ASP A 89 -0.57 12.15 -0.93
C ASP A 89 0.65 11.26 -0.67
N ILE A 90 1.81 11.70 -1.17
CA ILE A 90 3.08 11.00 -0.98
C ILE A 90 3.66 11.18 0.43
N SER A 91 3.10 12.11 1.22
CA SER A 91 3.55 12.42 2.58
C SER A 91 2.82 11.59 3.63
N PHE A 92 1.72 10.93 3.26
CA PHE A 92 0.99 10.09 4.18
C PHE A 92 1.85 8.91 4.65
N SER A 93 1.88 8.75 5.96
CA SER A 93 2.49 7.63 6.67
C SER A 93 1.54 7.22 7.79
N CYS A 94 1.17 5.93 7.86
CA CYS A 94 0.36 5.47 8.99
C CYS A 94 1.18 5.55 10.29
N LYS A 95 0.52 5.57 11.45
CA LYS A 95 1.23 5.74 12.73
C LYS A 95 2.29 4.66 12.95
N ALA A 96 2.01 3.43 12.55
CA ALA A 96 2.96 2.33 12.61
C ALA A 96 4.21 2.62 11.78
N ALA A 97 4.06 3.10 10.54
CA ALA A 97 5.19 3.43 9.67
C ALA A 97 6.00 4.61 10.21
N PHE A 98 5.32 5.67 10.68
CA PHE A 98 5.96 6.82 11.30
C PHE A 98 6.75 6.43 12.57
N ALA A 99 6.17 5.62 13.46
CA ALA A 99 6.84 5.15 14.66
C ALA A 99 8.02 4.20 14.33
N TYR A 100 7.86 3.34 13.34
CA TYR A 100 8.90 2.39 12.90
C TYR A 100 10.19 3.10 12.45
N GLU A 101 10.09 4.27 11.82
CA GLU A 101 11.25 5.09 11.45
C GLU A 101 12.04 5.56 12.68
N GLY A 102 11.37 5.85 13.79
CA GLY A 102 12.03 6.25 15.04
C GLY A 102 12.56 5.10 15.89
N TRP A 103 12.15 3.86 15.62
CA TRP A 103 12.54 2.69 16.41
C TRP A 103 13.97 2.20 16.17
N ASP A 104 14.57 1.64 17.22
CA ASP A 104 15.84 0.92 17.12
C ASP A 104 15.69 -0.40 16.34
N GLU A 105 16.81 -0.97 15.92
CA GLU A 105 16.82 -2.21 15.12
C GLU A 105 16.15 -3.38 15.85
N LYS A 106 16.30 -3.45 17.17
CA LYS A 106 15.72 -4.52 17.99
C LYS A 106 14.19 -4.45 17.99
N THR A 107 13.63 -3.27 18.16
CA THR A 107 12.18 -3.03 18.17
C THR A 107 11.60 -3.24 16.79
N ARG A 108 12.27 -2.77 15.73
CA ARG A 108 11.90 -3.06 14.33
C ARG A 108 11.83 -4.56 14.05
N LYS A 109 12.83 -5.33 14.50
CA LYS A 109 12.84 -6.80 14.35
C LYS A 109 11.69 -7.47 15.09
N LYS A 110 11.38 -7.02 16.31
CA LYS A 110 10.23 -7.53 17.08
C LYS A 110 8.91 -7.24 16.37
N PHE A 111 8.73 -6.03 15.85
CA PHE A 111 7.51 -5.66 15.13
C PHE A 111 7.34 -6.49 13.85
N LEU A 112 8.41 -6.67 13.07
CA LEU A 112 8.37 -7.54 11.88
C LEU A 112 8.07 -9.01 12.23
N ALA A 113 8.51 -9.50 13.40
CA ALA A 113 8.15 -10.83 13.88
C ALA A 113 6.67 -10.91 14.24
N PHE A 114 6.17 -9.95 15.03
CA PHE A 114 4.75 -9.82 15.36
C PHE A 114 3.86 -9.83 14.13
N LEU A 115 4.17 -9.03 13.10
CA LEU A 115 3.40 -8.98 11.85
C LEU A 115 3.37 -10.32 11.09
N ARG A 116 4.45 -11.11 11.17
CA ARG A 116 4.52 -12.43 10.53
C ARG A 116 3.67 -13.47 11.25
N GLU A 117 3.52 -13.32 12.56
CA GLU A 117 2.70 -14.24 13.39
C GLU A 117 1.21 -14.07 13.14
N GLN A 118 0.77 -12.90 12.68
CA GLN A 118 -0.66 -12.64 12.43
C GLN A 118 -1.24 -13.46 11.28
N ASN A 119 -0.38 -13.94 10.36
CA ASN A 119 -0.75 -14.78 9.21
C ASN A 119 -1.96 -14.24 8.42
N ASP A 120 -2.08 -12.91 8.36
CA ASP A 120 -3.22 -12.24 7.75
C ASP A 120 -3.04 -12.13 6.23
N ASP A 121 -4.16 -12.16 5.50
CA ASP A 121 -4.12 -11.83 4.09
C ASP A 121 -3.74 -10.34 3.89
N LEU A 122 -3.25 -10.01 2.69
CA LEU A 122 -2.78 -8.68 2.36
C LEU A 122 -3.81 -7.56 2.62
N ILE A 123 -5.11 -7.87 2.52
CA ILE A 123 -6.18 -6.90 2.77
C ILE A 123 -6.36 -6.67 4.25
N ASN A 124 -6.50 -7.74 5.03
CA ASN A 124 -6.58 -7.64 6.49
C ASN A 124 -5.34 -6.95 7.06
N TYR A 125 -4.16 -7.32 6.57
CA TYR A 125 -2.91 -6.66 6.93
C TYR A 125 -2.98 -5.15 6.70
N SER A 126 -3.41 -4.72 5.51
CA SER A 126 -3.47 -3.30 5.18
C SER A 126 -4.54 -2.54 5.95
N ILE A 127 -5.69 -3.17 6.25
CA ILE A 127 -6.74 -2.60 7.09
C ILE A 127 -6.21 -2.37 8.51
N LYS A 128 -5.63 -3.40 9.13
CA LYS A 128 -5.15 -3.35 10.52
C LYS A 128 -3.93 -2.44 10.70
N MET A 129 -3.14 -2.24 9.66
CA MET A 129 -2.06 -1.25 9.64
C MET A 129 -2.59 0.19 9.53
N ASP A 130 -3.71 0.41 8.83
CA ASP A 130 -4.32 1.74 8.65
C ASP A 130 -5.20 2.13 9.84
N SER A 131 -5.92 1.18 10.44
CA SER A 131 -6.76 1.37 11.62
C SER A 131 -6.00 1.44 12.95
N ASP A 132 -4.66 1.42 12.89
CA ASP A 132 -3.74 1.34 14.03
C ASP A 132 -3.84 0.07 14.89
N GLU A 133 -4.70 -0.90 14.56
CA GLU A 133 -4.92 -2.13 15.34
C GLU A 133 -3.60 -2.88 15.62
N TYR A 134 -2.79 -3.13 14.59
CA TYR A 134 -1.50 -3.78 14.75
C TYR A 134 -0.47 -2.96 15.52
N PHE A 135 -0.54 -1.65 15.39
CA PHE A 135 0.35 -0.77 16.14
C PHE A 135 0.02 -0.85 17.63
N GLU A 136 -1.26 -0.73 17.99
CA GLU A 136 -1.72 -0.83 19.37
C GLU A 136 -1.51 -2.22 19.98
N GLU A 137 -1.78 -3.28 19.23
CA GLU A 137 -1.54 -4.66 19.67
C GLU A 137 -0.07 -4.95 19.94
N PHE A 138 0.82 -4.44 19.09
CA PHE A 138 2.26 -4.55 19.31
C PHE A 138 2.69 -3.79 20.57
N LEU A 139 2.21 -2.56 20.77
CA LEU A 139 2.54 -1.75 21.95
C LEU A 139 2.03 -2.38 23.26
N LYS A 140 0.92 -3.12 23.24
CA LYS A 140 0.41 -3.87 24.41
C LYS A 140 1.29 -5.07 24.79
N GLN A 141 2.10 -5.57 23.86
CA GLN A 141 2.98 -6.72 24.04
C GLN A 141 4.45 -6.34 24.30
N ALA A 142 4.82 -5.08 24.05
CA ALA A 142 6.17 -4.55 24.12
C ALA A 142 6.61 -4.18 25.54
#